data_AF-A0A930RWA6-F1
#
_entry.id   AF-A0A930RWA6-F1
#
_cell.length_a   1.000
_cell.length_b   1.000
_cell.length_c   1.000
_cell.angle_alpha   90.00
_cell.angle_beta   90.00
_cell.angle_gamma   90.00
#
_symmetry.space_group_name_H-M   'P 1'
#
loop_
_entity.id
_entity.type
_entity.pdbx_description
1 polymer ?
#
loop_
_entity_poly.entity_id
_entity_poly.type
_entity_poly.pdbx_seq_one_letter_code
_entity_poly.pdbx_strand_id
1 'polypeptide(L)'
;YPVLIARIPKGWTGPKAWEGTPIEGGFRAHQVPIPVDAHHMEHVDALLSWLESYRPAELFDETGKLLPEIAEIAPKGDRRMAMNPITNTGVIKPMDTADWKKHAFKIETPGAIMAQDMIEFGKYAADLVDANPDNFRIFGPDETKSNRLQEVFTRTSRQWLGRMKPDYDEALSPAGRVIDSQLSEHQAEGMLEGYVLTGRH
;
A
#
# COMPACT_ATOMS: atom_id res chain seq x y z
N TYR A 1 -16.70 6.90 -5.37
CA TYR A 1 -16.05 6.60 -4.08
C TYR A 1 -16.14 7.81 -3.17
N PRO A 2 -16.55 7.69 -1.90
CA PRO A 2 -16.54 8.79 -0.95
C PRO A 2 -15.11 9.29 -0.73
N VAL A 3 -14.93 10.60 -0.60
CA VAL A 3 -13.67 11.25 -0.21
C VAL A 3 -13.98 12.18 0.95
N LEU A 4 -13.20 12.11 2.03
CA LEU A 4 -13.35 12.97 3.20
C LEU A 4 -12.29 14.07 3.20
N ILE A 5 -12.72 15.33 3.22
CA ILE A 5 -11.84 16.48 3.41
C ILE A 5 -11.85 16.86 4.89
N ALA A 6 -10.80 16.46 5.62
CA ALA A 6 -10.63 16.80 7.04
C ALA A 6 -9.70 18.02 7.20
N ARG A 7 -10.26 19.16 7.60
CA ARG A 7 -9.50 20.40 7.90
C ARG A 7 -9.30 20.50 9.42
N ILE A 8 -8.24 19.87 9.90
CA ILE A 8 -7.87 19.83 11.32
C ILE A 8 -6.60 20.68 11.53
N PRO A 9 -6.55 21.57 12.55
CA PRO A 9 -5.35 22.37 12.80
C PRO A 9 -4.10 21.52 13.00
N LYS A 10 -2.97 21.88 12.38
CA LYS A 10 -1.69 21.20 12.68
C LYS A 10 -1.29 21.46 14.14
N GLY A 11 -0.92 20.42 14.88
CA GLY A 11 -0.67 20.54 16.32
C GLY A 11 -1.94 20.74 17.16
N TRP A 12 -3.11 20.30 16.66
CA TRP A 12 -4.38 20.45 17.34
C TRP A 12 -4.32 20.00 18.80
N THR A 13 -4.92 20.78 19.71
CA THR A 13 -4.94 20.60 21.17
C THR A 13 -3.61 20.90 21.88
N GLY A 14 -2.54 21.14 21.12
CA GLY A 14 -1.23 21.50 21.63
C GLY A 14 -1.07 22.98 22.03
N PRO A 15 0.18 23.40 22.30
CA PRO A 15 0.51 24.78 22.63
C PRO A 15 0.04 25.76 21.56
N LYS A 16 -0.60 26.86 21.96
CA LYS A 16 -1.13 27.86 21.02
C LYS A 16 -0.03 28.75 20.46
N ALA A 17 0.96 29.11 21.28
CA ALA A 17 2.08 29.95 20.91
C ALA A 17 3.32 29.65 21.78
N TRP A 18 4.49 30.04 21.28
CA TRP A 18 5.77 30.06 22.01
C TRP A 18 6.48 31.39 21.75
N GLU A 19 6.89 32.09 22.81
CA GLU A 19 7.53 33.42 22.71
C GLU A 19 6.75 34.40 21.81
N GLY A 20 5.42 34.45 21.97
CA GLY A 20 4.54 35.32 21.18
C GLY A 20 4.30 34.86 19.74
N THR A 21 4.91 33.75 19.31
CA THR A 21 4.78 33.22 17.95
C THR A 21 3.79 32.05 17.91
N PRO A 22 2.77 32.07 17.00
CA PRO A 22 1.80 30.98 16.91
C PRO A 22 2.41 29.60 16.57
N ILE A 23 1.92 28.56 17.25
CA ILE A 23 2.27 27.14 17.06
C ILE A 23 1.12 26.36 16.44
N GLU A 24 0.00 26.19 17.17
CA GLU A 24 -1.16 25.46 16.69
C GLU A 24 -1.70 26.11 15.40
N GLY A 25 -2.09 25.27 14.44
CA GLY A 25 -2.51 25.69 13.10
C GLY A 25 -1.35 26.11 12.19
N GLY A 26 -0.12 26.18 12.69
CA GLY A 26 1.06 26.60 11.95
C GLY A 26 2.08 25.49 11.70
N PHE A 27 3.09 25.80 10.88
CA PHE A 27 4.18 24.86 10.57
C PHE A 27 5.10 24.60 11.77
N ARG A 28 5.14 25.50 12.75
CA ARG A 28 6.01 25.38 13.94
C ARG A 28 5.64 24.20 14.83
N ALA A 29 4.38 23.74 14.77
CA ALA A 29 3.93 22.52 15.43
C ALA A 29 4.48 21.21 14.78
N HIS A 30 5.35 21.28 13.77
CA HIS A 30 5.79 20.08 13.04
C HIS A 30 6.75 19.18 13.81
N GLN A 31 7.67 19.77 14.55
CA GLN A 31 8.66 19.04 15.34
C GLN A 31 8.35 19.23 16.83
N VAL A 32 9.26 19.85 17.57
CA VAL A 32 9.14 20.03 19.02
C VAL A 32 8.59 21.44 19.29
N PRO A 33 7.37 21.58 19.83
CA PRO A 33 6.75 22.89 20.06
C PRO A 33 7.23 23.58 21.35
N ILE A 34 7.77 22.84 22.31
CA ILE A 34 8.32 23.34 23.58
C ILE A 34 9.71 22.71 23.77
N PRO A 35 10.81 23.49 23.77
CA PRO A 35 12.15 22.96 23.91
C PRO A 35 12.44 22.62 25.37
N VAL A 36 12.25 21.35 25.73
CA VAL A 36 12.63 20.80 27.04
C VAL A 36 13.45 19.53 26.82
N ASP A 37 14.59 19.44 27.50
CA ASP A 37 15.42 18.23 27.53
C ASP A 37 16.04 18.05 28.92
N ALA A 38 16.78 16.95 29.12
CA ALA A 38 17.37 16.60 30.42
C ALA A 38 18.38 17.63 30.97
N HIS A 39 18.91 18.51 30.12
CA HIS A 39 19.85 19.56 30.46
C HIS A 39 19.21 20.96 30.46
N HIS A 40 18.06 21.13 29.82
CA HIS A 40 17.34 22.40 29.67
C HIS A 40 15.89 22.26 30.14
N MET A 41 15.68 22.51 31.44
CA MET A 41 14.40 22.36 32.14
C MET A 41 13.68 23.68 32.40
N GLU A 42 14.18 24.79 31.87
CA GLU A 42 13.68 26.16 32.09
C GLU A 42 12.21 26.32 31.67
N HIS A 43 11.75 25.44 30.78
CA HIS A 43 10.41 25.48 30.17
C HIS A 43 9.52 24.28 30.57
N VAL A 44 9.93 23.50 31.57
CA VAL A 44 9.22 22.29 32.00
C VAL A 44 7.77 22.57 32.38
N ASP A 45 7.48 23.71 33.01
CA ASP A 45 6.11 24.05 33.44
C ASP A 45 5.15 24.19 32.26
N ALA A 46 5.63 24.68 31.10
CA ALA A 46 4.83 24.77 29.89
C ALA A 46 4.53 23.38 29.30
N LEU A 47 5.51 22.47 29.37
CA LEU A 47 5.32 21.08 28.97
C LEU A 47 4.33 20.36 29.90
N LEU A 48 4.49 20.53 31.22
CA LEU A 48 3.58 19.94 32.22
C LEU A 48 2.16 20.46 32.04
N SER A 49 1.97 21.78 31.90
CA SER A 49 0.66 22.37 31.67
C SER A 49 -0.02 21.79 30.42
N TRP A 50 0.74 21.55 29.34
CA TRP A 50 0.20 20.90 28.14
C TRP A 50 -0.17 19.44 28.41
N LEU A 51 0.70 18.63 29.01
CA LEU A 51 0.42 17.23 29.32
C LEU A 51 -0.78 17.07 30.27
N GLU A 52 -0.85 17.91 31.31
CA GLU A 52 -1.93 17.92 32.29
C GLU A 52 -3.27 18.39 31.70
N SER A 53 -3.25 19.16 30.61
CA SER A 53 -4.48 19.61 29.93
C SER A 53 -5.33 18.45 29.39
N TYR A 54 -4.72 17.28 29.14
CA TYR A 54 -5.42 16.05 28.75
C TYR A 54 -6.03 15.29 29.94
N ARG A 55 -5.83 15.77 31.17
CA ARG A 55 -6.32 15.17 32.43
C ARG A 55 -5.99 13.67 32.53
N PRO A 56 -4.70 13.29 32.55
CA PRO A 56 -4.29 11.88 32.55
C PRO A 56 -4.86 11.07 33.71
N ALA A 57 -5.14 11.71 34.86
CA ALA A 57 -5.80 11.07 36.00
C ALA A 57 -7.24 10.58 35.71
N GLU A 58 -7.90 11.08 34.66
CA GLU A 58 -9.20 10.62 34.18
C GLU A 58 -9.08 9.50 33.12
N LEU A 59 -7.87 9.15 32.71
CA LEU A 59 -7.59 8.23 31.60
C LEU A 59 -6.87 6.96 32.07
N PHE A 60 -6.06 7.06 33.12
CA PHE A 60 -5.25 5.98 33.65
C PHE A 60 -5.49 5.77 35.14
N ASP A 61 -5.37 4.53 35.60
CA ASP A 61 -5.35 4.20 37.03
C ASP A 61 -3.99 4.49 37.68
N GLU A 62 -3.92 4.34 39.02
CA GLU A 62 -2.71 4.58 39.82
C GLU A 62 -1.51 3.69 39.44
N THR A 63 -1.74 2.60 38.69
CA THR A 63 -0.69 1.69 38.20
C THR A 63 -0.22 2.05 36.79
N GLY A 64 -0.81 3.06 36.16
CA GLY A 64 -0.52 3.49 34.80
C GLY A 64 -1.28 2.72 33.71
N LYS A 65 -2.31 1.95 34.07
CA LYS A 65 -3.12 1.21 33.10
C LYS A 65 -4.29 2.07 32.62
N LEU A 66 -4.59 2.00 31.32
CA LEU A 66 -5.76 2.66 30.73
C LEU A 66 -7.06 2.17 31.41
N LEU A 67 -7.95 3.10 31.75
CA LEU A 67 -9.22 2.76 32.39
C LEU A 67 -10.09 1.85 31.50
N PRO A 68 -10.79 0.83 32.07
CA PRO A 68 -11.55 -0.15 31.29
C PRO A 68 -12.57 0.46 30.33
N GLU A 69 -13.32 1.48 30.77
CA GLU A 69 -14.33 2.17 29.99
C GLU A 69 -13.77 2.87 28.74
N ILE A 70 -12.53 3.35 28.80
CA ILE A 70 -11.83 3.92 27.65
C ILE A 70 -11.31 2.79 26.74
N ALA A 71 -10.76 1.72 27.32
CA ALA A 71 -10.26 0.57 26.59
C ALA A 71 -11.35 -0.19 25.80
N GLU A 72 -12.61 -0.13 26.22
CA GLU A 72 -13.74 -0.75 25.54
C GLU A 72 -14.12 -0.08 24.21
N ILE A 73 -13.67 1.17 23.96
CA ILE A 73 -13.91 1.87 22.68
C ILE A 73 -13.19 1.15 21.52
N ALA A 74 -12.05 0.52 21.79
CA ALA A 74 -11.25 -0.14 20.77
C ALA A 74 -11.88 -1.48 20.32
N PRO A 75 -11.81 -1.83 19.01
CA PRO A 75 -12.16 -3.16 18.54
C PRO A 75 -11.37 -4.28 19.25
N LYS A 76 -11.86 -5.51 19.19
CA LYS A 76 -11.21 -6.70 19.78
C LYS A 76 -10.68 -7.65 18.71
N GLY A 77 -9.72 -8.50 19.06
CA GLY A 77 -9.14 -9.52 18.17
C GLY A 77 -8.53 -8.92 16.90
N ASP A 78 -8.74 -9.59 15.76
CA ASP A 78 -8.17 -9.24 14.45
C ASP A 78 -8.91 -8.07 13.77
N ARG A 79 -9.98 -7.56 14.39
CA ARG A 79 -10.65 -6.32 13.94
C ARG A 79 -9.87 -5.07 14.33
N ARG A 80 -8.88 -5.18 15.22
CA ARG A 80 -7.95 -4.09 15.53
C ARG A 80 -7.04 -3.87 14.31
N MET A 81 -6.90 -2.63 13.85
CA MET A 81 -6.04 -2.32 12.69
C MET A 81 -4.61 -2.85 12.86
N ALA A 82 -4.06 -2.78 14.08
CA ALA A 82 -2.72 -3.27 14.40
C ALA A 82 -2.59 -4.81 14.39
N MET A 83 -3.70 -5.55 14.46
CA MET A 83 -3.72 -7.01 14.51
C MET A 83 -4.36 -7.65 13.28
N ASN A 84 -4.83 -6.84 12.33
CA ASN A 84 -5.47 -7.35 11.14
C ASN A 84 -4.41 -8.10 10.29
N PRO A 85 -4.64 -9.36 9.89
CA PRO A 85 -3.66 -10.12 9.12
C PRO A 85 -3.15 -9.42 7.85
N ILE A 86 -3.96 -8.55 7.24
CA ILE A 86 -3.57 -7.74 6.07
C ILE A 86 -2.32 -6.88 6.36
N THR A 87 -2.18 -6.37 7.58
CA THR A 87 -1.03 -5.52 7.97
C THR A 87 0.21 -6.32 8.38
N ASN A 88 0.11 -7.65 8.42
CA ASN A 88 1.20 -8.56 8.76
C ASN A 88 1.27 -9.70 7.75
N THR A 89 1.88 -9.43 6.59
CA THR A 89 2.06 -10.36 5.45
C THR A 89 0.78 -10.84 4.75
N GLY A 90 -0.41 -10.45 5.20
CA GLY A 90 -1.67 -10.87 4.62
C GLY A 90 -2.00 -12.35 4.85
N VAL A 91 -2.98 -12.85 4.09
CA VAL A 91 -3.27 -14.28 4.04
C VAL A 91 -2.44 -14.87 2.91
N ILE A 92 -1.29 -15.45 3.25
CA ILE A 92 -0.35 -15.99 2.28
C ILE A 92 -0.94 -17.24 1.65
N LYS A 93 -1.29 -17.14 0.37
CA LYS A 93 -1.57 -18.29 -0.50
C LYS A 93 -0.32 -18.53 -1.36
N PRO A 94 0.38 -19.69 -1.23
CA PRO A 94 1.50 -20.01 -2.10
C PRO A 94 1.11 -19.90 -3.57
N MET A 95 2.02 -19.36 -4.39
CA MET A 95 1.82 -19.31 -5.84
C MET A 95 2.04 -20.70 -6.43
N ASP A 96 1.11 -21.17 -7.26
CA ASP A 96 1.38 -22.28 -8.16
C ASP A 96 2.26 -21.75 -9.29
N THR A 97 3.49 -22.25 -9.38
CA THR A 97 4.44 -21.76 -10.39
C THR A 97 4.11 -22.26 -11.79
N ALA A 98 3.08 -23.10 -11.99
CA ALA A 98 2.89 -23.84 -13.23
C ALA A 98 4.16 -24.63 -13.65
N ASP A 99 4.11 -25.29 -14.80
CA ASP A 99 5.26 -26.01 -15.34
C ASP A 99 5.95 -25.17 -16.43
N TRP A 100 6.95 -24.39 -16.02
CA TRP A 100 7.73 -23.54 -16.93
C TRP A 100 8.45 -24.32 -18.04
N LYS A 101 8.71 -25.62 -17.84
CA LYS A 101 9.44 -26.45 -18.83
C LYS A 101 8.65 -26.64 -20.13
N LYS A 102 7.33 -26.46 -20.10
CA LYS A 102 6.46 -26.47 -21.30
C LYS A 102 6.86 -25.40 -22.32
N HIS A 103 7.44 -24.30 -21.84
CA HIS A 103 7.86 -23.15 -22.65
C HIS A 103 9.37 -23.08 -22.87
N ALA A 104 10.13 -24.06 -22.35
CA ALA A 104 11.58 -24.08 -22.47
C ALA A 104 12.02 -24.53 -23.86
N PHE A 105 13.03 -23.85 -24.42
CA PHE A 105 13.66 -24.32 -25.65
C PHE A 105 14.47 -25.60 -25.44
N LYS A 106 14.33 -26.53 -26.37
CA LYS A 106 15.25 -27.65 -26.50
C LYS A 106 16.50 -27.18 -27.25
N ILE A 107 17.53 -26.77 -26.52
CA ILE A 107 18.78 -26.28 -27.11
C ILE A 107 19.77 -27.44 -27.25
N GLU A 108 20.00 -27.87 -28.48
CA GLU A 108 21.01 -28.91 -28.79
C GLU A 108 22.34 -28.30 -29.22
N THR A 109 22.31 -27.11 -29.85
CA THR A 109 23.50 -26.37 -30.30
C THR A 109 23.42 -24.92 -29.82
N PRO A 110 24.44 -24.38 -29.13
CA PRO A 110 24.47 -22.97 -28.72
C PRO A 110 24.32 -22.02 -29.90
N GLY A 111 23.47 -20.99 -29.76
CA GLY A 111 23.23 -19.98 -30.80
C GLY A 111 22.37 -20.44 -31.98
N ALA A 112 21.85 -21.67 -31.97
CA ALA A 112 21.08 -22.22 -33.09
C ALA A 112 19.62 -21.74 -33.15
N ILE A 113 19.10 -21.15 -32.07
CA ILE A 113 17.72 -20.68 -31.98
C ILE A 113 17.73 -19.16 -31.85
N MET A 114 17.08 -18.48 -32.80
CA MET A 114 16.75 -17.06 -32.71
C MET A 114 15.30 -16.93 -32.25
N ALA A 115 15.08 -16.36 -31.07
CA ALA A 115 13.75 -16.20 -30.48
C ALA A 115 13.62 -14.85 -29.75
N GLN A 116 12.49 -14.66 -29.07
CA GLN A 116 12.19 -13.46 -28.29
C GLN A 116 11.77 -13.86 -26.87
N ASP A 117 12.68 -13.69 -25.92
CA ASP A 117 12.53 -14.23 -24.55
C ASP A 117 11.23 -13.79 -23.87
N MET A 118 10.84 -12.54 -24.06
CA MET A 118 9.60 -12.01 -23.47
C MET A 118 8.32 -12.61 -24.08
N ILE A 119 8.35 -13.06 -25.34
CA ILE A 119 7.20 -13.80 -25.92
C ILE A 119 7.07 -15.16 -25.25
N GLU A 120 8.18 -15.87 -25.05
CA GLU A 120 8.18 -17.17 -24.38
C GLU A 120 7.81 -17.05 -22.90
N PHE A 121 8.35 -16.04 -22.22
CA PHE A 121 7.96 -15.72 -20.85
C PHE A 121 6.49 -15.30 -20.77
N GLY A 122 5.94 -14.60 -21.77
CA GLY A 122 4.52 -14.25 -21.85
C GLY A 122 3.60 -15.47 -21.88
N LYS A 123 4.01 -16.57 -22.55
CA LYS A 123 3.27 -17.86 -22.53
C LYS A 123 3.24 -18.47 -21.13
N TYR A 124 4.38 -18.46 -20.45
CA TYR A 124 4.48 -18.92 -19.06
C TYR A 124 3.66 -18.03 -18.09
N ALA A 125 3.72 -16.71 -18.25
CA ALA A 125 2.94 -15.77 -17.46
C ALA A 125 1.42 -15.95 -17.68
N ALA A 126 0.99 -16.34 -18.88
CA ALA A 126 -0.40 -16.72 -19.14
C ALA A 126 -0.82 -17.97 -18.35
N ASP A 127 0.04 -18.99 -18.26
CA ASP A 127 -0.20 -20.17 -17.41
C ASP A 127 -0.24 -19.80 -15.91
N LEU A 128 0.60 -18.87 -15.45
CA LEU A 128 0.57 -18.37 -14.07
C LEU A 128 -0.76 -17.68 -13.75
N VAL A 129 -1.31 -16.91 -14.69
CA VAL A 129 -2.63 -16.27 -14.56
C VAL A 129 -3.74 -17.31 -14.36
N ASP A 130 -3.74 -18.39 -15.13
CA ASP A 130 -4.73 -19.47 -15.01
C ASP A 130 -4.58 -20.25 -13.70
N ALA A 131 -3.34 -20.53 -13.29
CA ALA A 131 -3.04 -21.28 -12.06
C ALA A 131 -3.33 -20.46 -10.78
N ASN A 132 -3.30 -19.13 -10.86
CA ASN A 132 -3.40 -18.21 -9.72
C ASN A 132 -4.46 -17.11 -9.94
N PRO A 133 -5.75 -17.47 -10.13
CA PRO A 133 -6.79 -16.54 -10.60
C PRO A 133 -7.12 -15.44 -9.58
N ASP A 134 -6.82 -15.65 -8.31
CA ASP A 134 -7.13 -14.75 -7.20
C ASP A 134 -5.90 -14.05 -6.62
N ASN A 135 -4.70 -14.63 -6.71
CA ASN A 135 -3.48 -14.18 -6.02
C ASN A 135 -2.27 -13.84 -6.92
N PHE A 136 -2.39 -13.80 -8.26
CA PHE A 136 -1.31 -13.33 -9.16
C PHE A 136 -1.72 -12.15 -10.06
N ARG A 137 -0.93 -11.07 -10.14
CA ARG A 137 -1.18 -9.92 -11.05
C ARG A 137 0.07 -9.48 -11.81
N ILE A 138 -0.17 -8.87 -12.97
CA ILE A 138 0.86 -8.26 -13.82
C ILE A 138 0.63 -6.75 -13.84
N PHE A 139 1.69 -5.97 -13.65
CA PHE A 139 1.66 -4.51 -13.66
C PHE A 139 2.56 -3.98 -14.79
N GLY A 140 2.11 -2.93 -15.47
CA GLY A 140 2.85 -2.28 -16.53
C GLY A 140 2.46 -0.80 -16.67
N PRO A 141 3.37 0.08 -17.11
CA PRO A 141 3.06 1.49 -17.34
C PRO A 141 2.73 1.77 -18.81
N ASP A 142 1.70 1.11 -19.37
CA ASP A 142 1.34 1.12 -20.81
C ASP A 142 2.37 0.40 -21.71
N GLU A 143 3.05 -0.60 -21.16
CA GLU A 143 4.16 -1.27 -21.83
C GLU A 143 3.99 -2.78 -21.93
N THR A 144 2.98 -3.40 -21.32
CA THR A 144 2.86 -4.88 -21.29
C THR A 144 2.93 -5.49 -22.69
N LYS A 145 2.20 -4.91 -23.67
CA LYS A 145 2.23 -5.38 -25.07
C LYS A 145 3.52 -4.96 -25.79
N SER A 146 4.04 -3.77 -25.53
CA SER A 146 5.31 -3.28 -26.12
C SER A 146 6.50 -4.15 -25.71
N ASN A 147 6.55 -4.56 -24.44
CA ASN A 147 7.51 -5.48 -23.84
C ASN A 147 7.27 -6.95 -24.20
N ARG A 148 6.38 -7.20 -25.17
CA ARG A 148 6.12 -8.51 -25.79
C ARG A 148 5.48 -9.57 -24.87
N LEU A 149 4.76 -9.14 -23.83
CA LEU A 149 3.97 -10.01 -22.95
C LEU A 149 2.53 -10.23 -23.45
N GLN A 150 2.23 -9.97 -24.72
CA GLN A 150 0.85 -9.98 -25.23
C GLN A 150 0.09 -11.29 -25.01
N GLU A 151 0.81 -12.41 -24.82
CA GLU A 151 0.18 -13.71 -24.71
C GLU A 151 -0.65 -13.90 -23.44
N VAL A 152 -0.39 -13.10 -22.41
CA VAL A 152 -1.25 -13.02 -21.22
C VAL A 152 -2.68 -12.59 -21.58
N PHE A 153 -2.86 -11.83 -22.66
CA PHE A 153 -4.18 -11.36 -23.12
C PHE A 153 -5.02 -12.46 -23.78
N THR A 154 -4.46 -13.66 -23.99
CA THR A 154 -5.24 -14.86 -24.37
C THR A 154 -5.98 -15.50 -23.19
N ARG A 155 -5.61 -15.12 -21.95
CA ARG A 155 -6.17 -15.64 -20.69
C ARG A 155 -6.82 -14.57 -19.82
N THR A 156 -6.43 -13.32 -19.99
CA THR A 156 -6.99 -12.20 -19.21
C THR A 156 -7.04 -10.91 -20.01
N SER A 157 -7.38 -9.82 -19.33
CA SER A 157 -7.46 -8.49 -19.91
C SER A 157 -6.75 -7.49 -19.00
N ARG A 158 -6.48 -6.30 -19.54
CA ARG A 158 -6.18 -5.11 -18.76
C ARG A 158 -7.43 -4.71 -17.99
N GLN A 159 -7.30 -4.52 -16.68
CA GLN A 159 -8.38 -4.04 -15.86
C GLN A 159 -8.60 -2.54 -16.11
N TRP A 160 -9.80 -2.17 -16.56
CA TRP A 160 -10.15 -0.80 -16.92
C TRP A 160 -11.59 -0.49 -16.52
N LEU A 161 -11.76 0.55 -15.68
CA LEU A 161 -13.07 1.01 -15.21
C LEU A 161 -13.56 2.26 -15.94
N GLY A 162 -12.79 2.78 -16.89
CA GLY A 162 -13.17 3.93 -17.70
C GLY A 162 -14.14 3.56 -18.83
N ARG A 163 -14.44 4.55 -19.67
CA ARG A 163 -15.20 4.31 -20.90
C ARG A 163 -14.36 3.47 -21.87
N MET A 164 -14.99 2.54 -22.57
CA MET A 164 -14.38 1.70 -23.60
C MET A 164 -15.04 2.00 -24.95
N LYS A 165 -14.23 1.97 -26.01
CA LYS A 165 -14.65 2.04 -27.42
C LYS A 165 -14.18 0.78 -28.13
N PRO A 166 -15.05 -0.24 -28.31
CA PRO A 166 -14.66 -1.54 -28.84
C PRO A 166 -13.95 -1.51 -30.20
N ASP A 167 -14.21 -0.49 -31.04
CA ASP A 167 -13.56 -0.34 -32.35
C ASP A 167 -12.07 0.05 -32.25
N TYR A 168 -11.63 0.60 -31.11
CA TYR A 168 -10.27 1.10 -30.90
C TYR A 168 -9.54 0.37 -29.77
N ASP A 169 -10.27 -0.10 -28.77
CA ASP A 169 -9.72 -0.68 -27.55
C ASP A 169 -9.56 -2.21 -27.67
N GLU A 170 -8.45 -2.74 -27.17
CA GLU A 170 -8.11 -4.17 -27.22
C GLU A 170 -7.82 -4.71 -25.81
N ALA A 171 -8.37 -5.89 -25.50
CA ALA A 171 -8.13 -6.61 -24.25
C ALA A 171 -8.32 -5.74 -23.00
N LEU A 172 -9.35 -4.88 -22.98
CA LEU A 172 -9.81 -4.15 -21.81
C LEU A 172 -11.07 -4.80 -21.23
N SER A 173 -11.16 -4.86 -19.90
CA SER A 173 -12.34 -5.36 -19.19
C SER A 173 -12.45 -4.69 -17.82
N PRO A 174 -13.67 -4.52 -17.25
CA PRO A 174 -13.83 -4.06 -15.87
C PRO A 174 -13.12 -4.92 -14.82
N ALA A 175 -12.83 -6.18 -15.16
CA ALA A 175 -12.04 -7.10 -14.34
C ALA A 175 -10.98 -7.79 -15.20
N GLY A 176 -9.73 -7.77 -14.75
CA GLY A 176 -8.59 -8.35 -15.46
C GLY A 176 -7.41 -8.56 -14.51
N ARG A 177 -6.48 -9.46 -14.84
CA ARG A 177 -5.29 -9.74 -14.02
C ARG A 177 -4.09 -8.84 -14.37
N VAL A 178 -4.16 -8.12 -15.48
CA VAL A 178 -3.15 -7.13 -15.89
C VAL A 178 -3.63 -5.72 -15.52
N ILE A 179 -2.78 -4.91 -14.91
CA ILE A 179 -2.99 -3.48 -14.67
C ILE A 179 -1.92 -2.73 -15.46
N ASP A 180 -2.29 -2.24 -16.64
CA ASP A 180 -1.36 -1.70 -17.64
C ASP A 180 -1.78 -0.33 -18.20
N SER A 181 -3.06 0.04 -18.07
CA SER A 181 -3.65 1.21 -18.74
C SER A 181 -3.40 2.55 -18.02
N GLN A 182 -2.31 2.64 -17.26
CA GLN A 182 -1.86 3.87 -16.62
C GLN A 182 -0.37 4.05 -16.89
N LEU A 183 -0.02 5.07 -17.66
CA LEU A 183 1.38 5.44 -17.96
C LEU A 183 1.99 6.14 -16.72
N SER A 184 2.37 5.33 -15.72
CA SER A 184 3.03 5.79 -14.50
C SER A 184 3.71 4.62 -13.77
N GLU A 185 5.04 4.65 -13.73
CA GLU A 185 5.87 3.67 -13.04
C GLU A 185 5.62 3.69 -11.53
N HIS A 186 5.44 4.88 -10.95
CA HIS A 186 5.09 5.04 -9.52
C HIS A 186 3.81 4.27 -9.15
N GLN A 187 2.84 4.23 -10.05
CA GLN A 187 1.57 3.54 -9.82
C GLN A 187 1.70 2.04 -10.02
N ALA A 188 2.43 1.60 -11.05
CA ALA A 188 2.73 0.18 -11.25
C ALA A 188 3.48 -0.40 -10.03
N GLU A 189 4.55 0.27 -9.59
CA GLU A 189 5.34 -0.14 -8.43
C GLU A 189 4.55 -0.05 -7.13
N GLY A 190 3.91 1.09 -6.83
CA GLY A 190 3.16 1.24 -5.58
C GLY A 190 1.97 0.28 -5.45
N MET A 191 1.32 -0.07 -6.57
CA MET A 191 0.29 -1.11 -6.55
C MET A 191 0.89 -2.51 -6.34
N LEU A 192 2.04 -2.81 -6.96
CA LEU A 192 2.76 -4.07 -6.76
C LEU A 192 3.22 -4.23 -5.30
N GLU A 193 3.87 -3.20 -4.72
CA GLU A 193 4.30 -3.18 -3.32
C GLU A 193 3.12 -3.49 -2.38
N GLY A 194 2.00 -2.79 -2.54
CA GLY A 194 0.80 -3.04 -1.74
C GLY A 194 0.21 -4.44 -1.96
N TYR A 195 0.27 -4.97 -3.18
CA TYR A 195 -0.20 -6.32 -3.52
C TYR A 195 0.63 -7.40 -2.82
N VAL A 196 1.96 -7.24 -2.82
CA VAL A 196 2.92 -8.17 -2.22
C VAL A 196 2.91 -8.07 -0.70
N LEU A 197 2.91 -6.86 -0.13
CA LEU A 197 2.85 -6.63 1.33
C LEU A 197 1.60 -7.25 1.97
N THR A 198 0.54 -7.45 1.16
CA THR A 198 -0.72 -8.07 1.58
C THR A 198 -0.85 -9.54 1.18
N GLY A 199 0.27 -10.21 0.84
CA GLY A 199 0.40 -11.67 0.77
C GLY A 199 0.13 -12.29 -0.59
N ARG A 200 0.15 -11.50 -1.68
CA ARG A 200 -0.13 -11.96 -3.05
C ARG A 200 1.12 -11.79 -3.94
N HIS A 201 1.00 -12.20 -5.20
CA HIS A 201 2.10 -12.38 -6.16
C HIS A 201 1.94 -11.58 -7.45
#